data_AF-A0A948AGE4-F1
#
_entry.id   AF-A0A948AGE4-F1
#
_cell.length_a   1.000
_cell.length_b   1.000
_cell.length_c   1.000
_cell.angle_alpha   90.00
_cell.angle_beta   90.00
_cell.angle_gamma   90.00
#
_symmetry.space_group_name_H-M   'P 1'
#
loop_
_entity.id
_entity.type
_entity.pdbx_description
1 polymer ?
#
loop_
_entity_poly.entity_id
_entity_poly.type
_entity_poly.pdbx_seq_one_letter_code
_entity_poly.pdbx_strand_id
1 'polypeptide(L)'
;TAGERRLGSVLISLGIIDTLRLQDAVAHVIQVRQEGRVIRLGQALIEINACSFHDLVAGMGHAPAAAMTVANSLVTGGLIDRESMEDLQQDWLRDWQATGVSLFDAMVGSNLCSLEDIHAAADISYGR
;
A
#
# COMPACT_ATOMS: atom_id res chain seq x y z
N THR A 1 4.65 20.63 1.53
CA THR A 1 3.95 19.38 1.88
C THR A 1 4.96 18.43 2.50
N ALA A 2 5.24 18.61 3.78
CA ALA A 2 6.22 17.80 4.51
C ALA A 2 5.50 16.60 5.13
N GLY A 3 5.98 15.37 4.90
CA GLY A 3 5.65 14.24 5.78
C GLY A 3 4.95 13.01 5.18
N GLU A 4 4.52 13.01 3.92
CA GLU A 4 4.00 11.76 3.32
C GLU A 4 5.16 10.82 2.95
N ARG A 5 5.33 9.75 3.74
CA ARG A 5 6.24 8.66 3.36
C ARG A 5 5.69 7.98 2.12
N ARG A 6 6.43 8.09 1.01
CA ARG A 6 6.09 7.42 -0.25
C ARG A 6 6.30 5.93 -0.10
N LEU A 7 5.50 5.12 -0.80
CA LEU A 7 5.59 3.65 -0.76
C LEU A 7 7.04 3.15 -0.89
N GLY A 8 7.80 3.63 -1.87
CA GLY A 8 9.21 3.23 -2.04
C GLY A 8 10.10 3.52 -0.82
N SER A 9 9.92 4.68 -0.16
CA SER A 9 10.67 5.01 1.07
C SER A 9 10.25 4.17 2.27
N VAL A 10 8.97 3.79 2.34
CA VAL A 10 8.45 2.91 3.37
C VAL A 10 9.04 1.50 3.20
N LEU A 11 8.99 0.96 1.99
CA LEU A 11 9.54 -0.37 1.69
C LEU A 11 11.05 -0.45 2.01
N ILE A 12 11.81 0.61 1.71
CA ILE A 12 13.23 0.70 2.11
C ILE A 12 13.38 0.75 3.63
N SER A 13 12.58 1.57 4.32
CA SER A 13 12.67 1.70 5.78
C SER A 13 12.30 0.41 6.51
N LEU A 14 11.43 -0.41 5.92
CA LEU A 14 11.05 -1.72 6.43
C LEU A 14 12.05 -2.83 6.04
N GLY A 15 13.08 -2.52 5.24
CA GLY A 15 14.06 -3.50 4.77
C GLY A 15 13.52 -4.48 3.73
N ILE A 16 12.37 -4.19 3.11
CA ILE A 16 11.74 -5.05 2.10
C ILE A 16 12.48 -4.95 0.77
N ILE A 17 12.90 -3.75 0.40
CA ILE A 17 13.74 -3.49 -0.77
C ILE A 17 14.88 -2.57 -0.39
N ASP A 18 15.92 -2.50 -1.22
CA ASP A 18 16.95 -1.46 -1.14
C ASP A 18 16.72 -0.36 -2.19
N THR A 19 17.55 0.68 -2.14
CA THR A 19 17.51 1.80 -3.09
C THR A 19 17.76 1.35 -4.53
N LEU A 20 18.59 0.32 -4.75
CA LEU A 20 18.92 -0.16 -6.09
C LEU A 20 17.71 -0.84 -6.72
N ARG A 21 17.03 -1.72 -5.98
CA ARG A 21 15.79 -2.38 -6.41
C ARG A 21 14.67 -1.38 -6.69
N LEU A 22 14.59 -0.30 -5.91
CA LEU A 22 13.65 0.79 -6.19
C LEU A 22 13.97 1.49 -7.52
N GLN A 23 15.25 1.74 -7.82
CA GLN A 23 15.68 2.33 -9.09
C GLN A 23 15.37 1.40 -10.27
N ASP A 24 15.66 0.12 -10.15
CA ASP A 24 15.35 -0.89 -11.17
C ASP A 24 13.85 -0.94 -11.47
N ALA A 25 13.00 -0.92 -10.43
CA ALA A 25 11.55 -0.91 -10.61
C ALA A 25 11.06 0.37 -11.30
N VAL A 26 11.61 1.54 -10.97
CA VAL A 26 11.26 2.80 -11.65
C VAL A 26 11.68 2.75 -13.12
N ALA A 27 12.87 2.21 -13.42
CA ALA A 27 13.33 2.04 -14.80
C ALA A 27 12.41 1.09 -15.58
N HIS A 28 11.98 -0.01 -14.96
CA HIS A 28 11.02 -0.95 -15.55
C HIS A 28 9.66 -0.30 -15.85
N VAL A 29 9.11 0.51 -14.92
CA VAL A 29 7.88 1.30 -15.18
C VAL A 29 8.03 2.19 -16.42
N ILE A 30 9.17 2.86 -16.56
CA ILE A 30 9.43 3.74 -17.70
C ILE A 30 9.51 2.94 -19.01
N GLN A 31 10.22 1.81 -19.00
CA GLN A 31 10.37 0.94 -20.16
C GLN A 31 9.00 0.40 -20.62
N VAL A 32 8.23 -0.19 -19.70
CA VAL A 32 6.90 -0.74 -20.00
C VAL A 32 5.94 0.33 -20.53
N ARG A 33 6.07 1.57 -20.05
CA ARG A 33 5.33 2.73 -20.58
C ARG A 33 5.69 3.08 -22.02
N GLN A 34 6.97 2.97 -22.39
CA GLN A 34 7.41 3.18 -23.77
C GLN A 34 6.86 2.09 -24.71
N GLU A 35 6.62 0.89 -24.18
CA GLU A 35 5.98 -0.23 -24.88
C GLU A 35 4.44 -0.10 -24.95
N GLY A 36 3.86 0.99 -24.44
CA GLY A 36 2.42 1.27 -24.49
C GLY A 36 1.60 0.64 -23.36
N ARG A 37 2.23 -0.02 -22.40
CA ARG A 37 1.59 -0.59 -21.20
C ARG A 37 1.77 0.34 -20.01
N VAL A 38 0.77 0.44 -19.13
CA VAL A 38 0.87 1.25 -17.91
C VAL A 38 0.83 0.31 -16.71
N ILE A 39 1.93 0.27 -15.95
CA ILE A 39 2.02 -0.46 -14.68
C ILE A 39 2.35 0.48 -13.53
N ARG A 40 1.94 0.11 -12.32
CA ARG A 40 2.26 0.86 -11.08
C ARG A 40 3.61 0.41 -10.53
N LEU A 41 4.23 1.26 -9.69
CA LEU A 41 5.51 0.93 -9.05
C LEU A 41 5.46 -0.39 -8.25
N GLY A 42 4.38 -0.64 -7.51
CA GLY A 42 4.20 -1.90 -6.77
C GLY A 42 4.19 -3.13 -7.68
N GLN A 43 3.51 -3.05 -8.81
CA GLN A 43 3.49 -4.11 -9.82
C GLN A 43 4.88 -4.32 -10.43
N ALA A 44 5.59 -3.24 -10.75
CA ALA A 44 6.96 -3.32 -11.26
C ALA A 44 7.91 -4.01 -10.26
N LEU A 45 7.80 -3.73 -8.97
CA LEU A 45 8.59 -4.37 -7.91
C LEU A 45 8.35 -5.89 -7.87
N ILE A 46 7.11 -6.32 -8.05
CA ILE A 46 6.76 -7.75 -8.10
C ILE A 46 7.30 -8.39 -9.39
N GLU A 47 7.09 -7.75 -10.55
CA GLU A 47 7.52 -8.28 -11.85
C GLU A 47 9.04 -8.48 -11.93
N ILE A 48 9.83 -7.60 -11.31
CA ILE A 48 11.30 -7.75 -11.26
C ILE A 48 11.81 -8.62 -10.10
N ASN A 49 10.90 -9.26 -9.35
CA ASN A 49 11.20 -10.04 -8.15
C ASN A 49 11.96 -9.26 -7.07
N ALA A 50 11.68 -7.96 -6.91
CA ALA A 50 12.26 -7.15 -5.83
C ALA A 50 11.59 -7.42 -4.48
N CYS A 51 10.29 -7.73 -4.46
CA CYS A 51 9.57 -8.17 -3.28
C CYS A 51 8.39 -9.07 -3.66
N SER A 52 7.84 -9.81 -2.68
CA SER A 52 6.59 -10.53 -2.91
C SER A 52 5.38 -9.61 -2.85
N PHE A 53 4.23 -10.09 -3.33
CA PHE A 53 2.95 -9.38 -3.14
C PHE A 53 2.63 -9.17 -1.65
N HIS A 54 2.89 -10.19 -0.82
CA HIS A 54 2.68 -10.10 0.62
C HIS A 54 3.52 -8.97 1.25
N ASP A 55 4.80 -8.88 0.90
CA ASP A 55 5.67 -7.81 1.42
C ASP A 55 5.21 -6.42 0.97
N LEU A 56 4.77 -6.33 -0.29
CA LEU A 56 4.22 -5.09 -0.83
C LEU A 56 3.00 -4.64 -0.02
N VAL A 57 2.03 -5.53 0.22
CA VAL A 57 0.83 -5.23 1.00
C VAL A 57 1.18 -4.81 2.43
N ALA A 58 2.08 -5.53 3.09
CA ALA A 58 2.55 -5.15 4.42
C ALA A 58 3.12 -3.72 4.44
N GLY A 59 3.95 -3.37 3.45
CA GLY A 59 4.49 -2.01 3.33
C GLY A 59 3.46 -0.94 2.98
N MET A 60 2.42 -1.28 2.21
CA MET A 60 1.38 -0.33 1.82
C MET A 60 0.61 0.22 3.01
N GLY A 61 0.36 -0.60 4.05
CA GLY A 61 -0.36 -0.17 5.25
C GLY A 61 0.36 0.92 6.06
N HIS A 62 1.67 1.09 5.87
CA HIS A 62 2.47 2.17 6.47
C HIS A 62 2.66 3.39 5.55
N ALA A 63 2.12 3.35 4.33
CA ALA A 63 2.21 4.44 3.36
C ALA A 63 0.82 5.05 3.16
N PRO A 64 0.52 6.26 3.70
CA PRO A 64 -0.85 6.80 3.75
C PRO A 64 -1.59 6.72 2.42
N ALA A 65 -1.00 7.20 1.33
CA ALA A 65 -1.66 7.18 0.01
C ALA A 65 -1.96 5.75 -0.50
N ALA A 66 -1.06 4.78 -0.24
CA ALA A 66 -1.26 3.40 -0.67
C ALA A 66 -2.28 2.68 0.23
N ALA A 67 -2.19 2.87 1.55
CA ALA A 67 -3.16 2.37 2.52
C ALA A 67 -4.57 2.87 2.21
N MET A 68 -4.72 4.18 1.92
CA MET A 68 -5.99 4.78 1.54
C MET A 68 -6.56 4.21 0.24
N THR A 69 -5.71 3.86 -0.72
CA THR A 69 -6.17 3.23 -1.97
C THR A 69 -6.86 1.89 -1.68
N VAL A 70 -6.25 1.05 -0.82
CA VAL A 70 -6.82 -0.25 -0.43
C VAL A 70 -8.07 -0.08 0.45
N ALA A 71 -8.03 0.83 1.43
CA ALA A 71 -9.18 1.14 2.28
C ALA A 71 -10.39 1.58 1.43
N ASN A 72 -10.18 2.43 0.42
CA ASN A 72 -11.23 2.84 -0.51
C ASN A 72 -11.81 1.68 -1.32
N SER A 73 -10.99 0.70 -1.72
CA SER A 73 -11.49 -0.53 -2.37
C SER A 73 -12.39 -1.34 -1.45
N LEU A 74 -12.07 -1.42 -0.15
CA LEU A 74 -12.92 -2.12 0.83
C LEU A 74 -14.25 -1.40 1.05
N VAL A 75 -14.24 -0.07 1.11
CA VAL A 75 -15.45 0.75 1.24
C VAL A 75 -16.33 0.65 -0.01
N THR A 76 -15.74 0.81 -1.20
CA THR A 76 -16.47 0.73 -2.47
C THR A 76 -16.97 -0.68 -2.79
N GLY A 77 -16.26 -1.71 -2.30
CA GLY A 77 -16.71 -3.10 -2.32
C GLY A 77 -17.82 -3.42 -1.33
N GLY A 78 -18.19 -2.47 -0.45
CA GLY A 78 -19.26 -2.62 0.54
C GLY A 78 -18.89 -3.50 1.74
N LEU A 79 -17.60 -3.80 1.93
CA LEU A 79 -17.13 -4.64 3.02
C LEU A 79 -17.02 -3.84 4.33
N ILE A 80 -16.66 -2.56 4.23
CA ILE A 80 -16.57 -1.62 5.34
C ILE A 80 -17.47 -0.45 5.01
N ASP A 81 -18.26 0.03 5.97
CA ASP A 81 -19.03 1.25 5.77
C ASP A 81 -18.11 2.48 5.78
N ARG A 82 -18.55 3.54 5.11
CA ARG A 82 -17.73 4.75 4.95
C ARG A 82 -17.46 5.46 6.27
N GLU A 83 -18.44 5.51 7.16
CA GLU A 83 -18.35 6.26 8.42
C GLU A 83 -17.29 5.63 9.33
N SER A 84 -17.35 4.31 9.54
CA SER A 84 -16.35 3.56 10.31
C SER A 84 -14.93 3.71 9.75
N MET A 85 -14.79 3.75 8.43
CA MET A 85 -13.48 3.92 7.80
C MET A 85 -12.96 5.36 7.95
N GLU A 86 -13.81 6.37 7.81
CA GLU A 86 -13.43 7.78 7.97
C GLU A 86 -12.97 8.08 9.40
N ASP A 87 -13.68 7.55 10.41
CA ASP A 87 -13.31 7.71 11.82
C ASP A 87 -11.95 7.06 12.11
N LEU A 88 -11.77 5.79 11.74
CA LEU A 88 -10.51 5.09 11.95
C LEU A 88 -9.36 5.78 11.21
N GLN A 89 -9.60 6.26 9.99
CA GLN A 89 -8.61 6.97 9.20
C GLN A 89 -8.17 8.26 9.89
N GLN A 90 -9.09 9.04 10.43
CA GLN A 90 -8.76 10.29 11.12
C GLN A 90 -7.91 10.04 12.36
N ASP A 91 -8.28 9.04 13.15
CA ASP A 91 -7.53 8.66 14.34
C ASP A 91 -6.14 8.12 13.97
N TRP A 92 -6.06 7.25 12.96
CA TRP A 92 -4.79 6.75 12.46
C TRP A 92 -3.90 7.89 11.92
N LEU A 93 -4.42 8.77 11.07
CA LEU A 93 -3.65 9.89 10.50
C LEU A 93 -3.13 10.88 11.56
N ARG A 94 -3.81 10.99 12.70
CA ARG A 94 -3.38 11.85 13.81
C ARG A 94 -2.08 11.34 14.44
N ASP A 95 -1.96 10.03 14.61
CA ASP A 95 -0.91 9.43 15.46
C ASP A 95 0.06 8.49 14.72
N TRP A 96 -0.19 8.13 13.45
CA TRP A 96 0.57 7.08 12.76
C TRP A 96 2.07 7.31 12.68
N GLN A 97 2.51 8.58 12.58
CA GLN A 97 3.94 8.89 12.54
C GLN A 97 4.65 8.57 13.88
N ALA A 98 3.91 8.65 14.99
CA ALA A 98 4.42 8.39 16.33
C ALA A 98 4.29 6.90 16.70
N THR A 99 3.18 6.26 16.32
CA THR A 99 2.90 4.86 16.69
C THR A 99 3.61 3.87 15.77
N GLY A 100 3.87 4.23 14.52
CA GLY A 100 4.39 3.32 13.50
C GLY A 100 3.44 2.20 13.11
N VAL A 101 2.21 2.20 13.64
CA VAL A 101 1.19 1.18 13.38
C VAL A 101 0.68 1.30 11.95
N SER A 102 0.59 0.17 11.25
CA SER A 102 -0.02 0.10 9.92
C SER A 102 -1.52 0.40 10.01
N LEU A 103 -2.08 1.08 9.01
CA LEU A 103 -3.54 1.22 8.92
C LEU A 103 -4.21 -0.16 8.87
N PHE A 104 -3.58 -1.13 8.22
CA PHE A 104 -4.13 -2.47 8.07
C PHE A 104 -4.23 -3.18 9.43
N ASP A 105 -3.22 -3.02 10.29
CA ASP A 105 -3.29 -3.54 11.67
C ASP A 105 -4.39 -2.84 12.47
N ALA A 106 -4.58 -1.53 12.27
CA ALA A 106 -5.65 -0.77 12.93
C ALA A 106 -7.05 -1.22 12.48
N MET A 107 -7.22 -1.56 11.20
CA MET A 107 -8.48 -2.07 10.63
C MET A 107 -8.81 -3.46 11.17
N VAL A 108 -7.82 -4.37 11.18
CA VAL A 108 -7.97 -5.72 11.73
C VAL A 108 -8.20 -5.66 13.24
N GLY A 109 -7.45 -4.84 13.96
CA GLY A 109 -7.58 -4.67 15.41
C GLY A 109 -8.92 -4.05 15.84
N SER A 110 -9.49 -3.19 15.00
CA SER A 110 -10.84 -2.63 15.17
C SER A 110 -11.95 -3.55 14.64
N ASN A 111 -11.60 -4.74 14.16
CA ASN A 111 -12.54 -5.73 13.63
C ASN A 111 -13.41 -5.19 12.46
N LEU A 112 -12.85 -4.29 11.64
CA LEU A 112 -13.52 -3.75 10.46
C LEU A 112 -13.44 -4.72 9.27
N CYS A 113 -12.33 -5.45 9.14
CA CYS A 113 -12.13 -6.46 8.12
C CYS A 113 -11.05 -7.47 8.55
N SER A 114 -10.90 -8.55 7.78
CA SER A 114 -9.82 -9.51 7.94
C SER A 114 -8.57 -9.13 7.13
N LEU A 115 -7.45 -9.80 7.39
CA LEU A 115 -6.25 -9.68 6.56
C LEU A 115 -6.48 -10.21 5.13
N GLU A 116 -7.31 -11.24 4.99
CA GLU A 116 -7.66 -11.81 3.69
C GLU A 116 -8.39 -10.78 2.82
N ASP A 117 -9.30 -10.02 3.41
CA ASP A 117 -10.01 -8.94 2.73
C ASP A 117 -9.05 -7.85 2.23
N ILE A 118 -8.08 -7.47 3.08
CA ILE A 118 -7.05 -6.47 2.72
C ILE A 118 -6.21 -6.97 1.54
N HIS A 119 -5.80 -8.25 1.56
CA HIS A 119 -5.07 -8.85 0.44
C HIS A 119 -5.88 -8.85 -0.84
N ALA A 120 -7.16 -9.24 -0.77
CA ALA A 120 -8.05 -9.23 -1.92
C ALA A 120 -8.25 -7.81 -2.50
N ALA A 121 -8.46 -6.82 -1.64
CA ALA A 121 -8.59 -5.42 -2.06
C ALA A 121 -7.28 -4.85 -2.65
N ALA A 122 -6.14 -5.24 -2.09
CA ALA A 122 -4.84 -4.86 -2.63
C ALA A 122 -4.57 -5.51 -3.99
N ASP A 123 -5.00 -6.75 -4.21
CA ASP A 123 -4.87 -7.44 -5.50
C ASP A 123 -5.71 -6.75 -6.58
N ILE A 124 -6.93 -6.29 -6.25
CA ILE A 124 -7.74 -5.49 -7.18
C ILE A 124 -7.06 -4.15 -7.50
N SER A 125 -6.43 -3.53 -6.50
CA SER A 125 -5.79 -2.22 -6.64
C SER A 125 -4.41 -2.26 -7.30
N TYR A 126 -3.67 -3.36 -7.21
CA TYR A 126 -2.25 -3.43 -7.59
C TYR A 126 -1.83 -4.75 -8.26
N GLY A 127 -2.70 -5.77 -8.28
CA GLY A 127 -2.42 -7.13 -8.75
C GLY A 127 -2.89 -7.46 -10.16
N ARG A 128 -3.47 -6.52 -10.92
CA ARG A 128 -3.79 -6.69 -12.36
C ARG A 128 -3.43 -5.47 -13.18
#